data_AF-A0A945EWT3-F1
#
_entry.id   AF-A0A945EWT3-F1
#
_cell.length_a   1.000
_cell.length_b   1.000
_cell.length_c   1.000
_cell.angle_alpha   90.00
_cell.angle_beta   90.00
_cell.angle_gamma   90.00
#
_symmetry.space_group_name_H-M   'P 1'
#
loop_
_entity.id
_entity.type
_entity.pdbx_description
1 polymer ?
#
loop_
_entity_poly.entity_id
_entity_poly.type
_entity_poly.pdbx_seq_one_letter_code
_entity_poly.pdbx_strand_id
1 'polypeptide(L)' 'PNSDLFWIDKCGHAAMMEKPKEFNNILASWFDSRKI' A
#
# COMPACT_ATOMS: atom_id res chain seq x y z
N PRO A 1 12.43 -6.44 9.79
CA PRO A 1 12.03 -7.37 8.72
C PRO A 1 10.49 -7.58 8.64
N ASN A 2 9.72 -6.47 8.70
CA ASN A 2 8.26 -6.48 8.61
C ASN A 2 7.83 -5.53 7.49
N SER A 3 8.28 -5.81 6.28
CA SER A 3 8.02 -4.98 5.12
C SER A 3 7.80 -5.88 3.92
N ASP A 4 6.74 -5.60 3.18
CA ASP A 4 6.42 -6.27 1.92
C ASP A 4 6.42 -5.22 0.81
N LEU A 5 6.88 -5.62 -0.38
CA LEU A 5 6.96 -4.73 -1.54
C LEU A 5 5.74 -4.91 -2.42
N PHE A 6 5.05 -3.81 -2.70
CA PHE A 6 3.89 -3.76 -3.60
C PHE A 6 4.14 -2.74 -4.71
N TRP A 7 3.67 -3.06 -5.92
CA TRP A 7 3.74 -2.18 -7.07
C TRP A 7 2.36 -1.58 -7.35
N ILE A 8 2.31 -0.28 -7.62
CA ILE A 8 1.10 0.45 -8.00
C ILE A 8 1.33 1.01 -9.40
N ASP A 9 0.45 0.64 -10.34
CA ASP A 9 0.63 1.03 -11.74
C ASP A 9 0.39 2.53 -11.96
N LYS A 10 1.20 3.14 -12.84
CA LYS A 10 1.15 4.57 -13.19
C LYS A 10 1.15 5.47 -11.96
N CYS A 11 2.05 5.17 -11.01
CA CYS A 11 2.25 5.92 -9.79
C CYS A 11 3.72 6.31 -9.66
N GLY A 12 3.99 7.58 -9.38
CA GLY A 12 5.33 8.13 -9.25
C GLY A 12 5.83 8.15 -7.79
N HIS A 13 6.15 9.34 -7.33
CA HIS A 13 6.87 9.58 -6.08
C HIS A 13 6.02 9.34 -4.81
N ALA A 14 4.69 9.50 -4.86
CA ALA A 14 3.85 9.57 -3.68
C ALA A 14 2.54 8.79 -3.85
N ALA A 15 2.61 7.46 -3.76
CA ALA A 15 1.45 6.57 -3.88
C ALA A 15 0.26 6.91 -2.97
N MET A 16 0.53 7.38 -1.76
CA MET A 16 -0.53 7.79 -0.83
C MET A 16 -1.33 9.00 -1.34
N MET A 17 -0.76 9.84 -2.21
CA MET A 17 -1.42 11.04 -2.77
C MET A 17 -1.86 10.85 -4.22
N GLU A 18 -1.06 10.15 -5.04
CA GLU A 18 -1.35 9.93 -6.46
C GLU A 18 -2.43 8.85 -6.66
N LYS A 19 -2.41 7.81 -5.82
CA LYS A 19 -3.31 6.64 -5.89
C LYS A 19 -3.85 6.27 -4.51
N PRO A 20 -4.48 7.22 -3.78
CA PRO A 20 -4.83 7.07 -2.36
C PRO A 20 -5.69 5.84 -2.08
N LYS A 21 -6.64 5.53 -2.96
CA LYS A 21 -7.55 4.38 -2.79
C LYS A 21 -6.81 3.04 -2.88
N GLU A 22 -5.95 2.88 -3.87
CA GLU A 22 -5.20 1.64 -4.10
C GLU A 22 -4.16 1.43 -3.00
N PHE A 23 -3.44 2.50 -2.64
CA PHE A 23 -2.53 2.50 -1.51
C PHE A 23 -3.23 2.09 -0.20
N ASN A 24 -4.39 2.68 0.11
CA ASN A 24 -5.13 2.36 1.34
C ASN A 24 -5.63 0.92 1.36
N ASN A 25 -6.05 0.37 0.23
CA ASN A 25 -6.47 -1.03 0.15
C ASN A 25 -5.30 -2.00 0.42
N ILE A 26 -4.13 -1.72 -0.16
CA ILE A 26 -2.91 -2.51 0.07
C ILE A 26 -2.50 -2.41 1.54
N LEU A 27 -2.47 -1.19 2.08
CA LEU A 27 -2.07 -0.94 3.46
C LEU A 27 -3.02 -1.61 4.47
N ALA A 28 -4.33 -1.48 4.27
CA ALA A 28 -5.34 -2.14 5.12
C ALA A 28 -5.20 -3.67 5.07
N SER A 29 -5.06 -4.24 3.86
CA SER A 29 -4.87 -5.69 3.70
C SER A 29 -3.58 -6.18 4.37
N TRP A 30 -2.53 -5.35 4.32
CA TRP A 30 -1.27 -5.64 4.98
C TRP A 30 -1.43 -5.67 6.51
N PHE A 31 -2.13 -4.70 7.10
CA PHE A 31 -2.45 -4.69 8.53
C PHE A 31 -3.30 -5.90 8.94
N ASP A 32 -4.37 -6.20 8.20
CA ASP A 32 -5.26 -7.33 8.46
C ASP A 32 -4.51 -8.67 8.43
N SER A 33 -3.59 -8.85 7.46
CA SER A 33 -2.79 -10.07 7.34
C SER A 33 -1.88 -10.31 8.55
N ARG A 34 -1.51 -9.24 9.26
CA ARG A 34 -0.66 -9.27 10.44
C ARG A 34 -1.45 -9.16 11.75
N LYS A 35 -2.78 -8.98 11.65
CA LYS A 35 -3.70 -8.77 12.79
C LYS A 35 -3.23 -7.63 13.71
N ILE A 36 -2.79 -6.53 13.09
CA ILE A 36 -2.33 -5.31 13.77
C ILE A 36 -3.50 -4.32 13.84
#